data_AF-A0A520GX24-F1
#
_entry.id   AF-A0A520GX24-F1
#
_cell.length_a   1.000
_cell.length_b   1.000
_cell.length_c   1.000
_cell.angle_alpha   90.00
_cell.angle_beta   90.00
_cell.angle_gamma   90.00
#
_symmetry.space_group_name_H-M   'P 1'
#
loop_
_entity.id
_entity.type
_entity.pdbx_description
1 polymer ?
#
loop_
_entity_poly.entity_id
_entity_poly.type
_entity_poly.pdbx_seq_one_letter_code
_entity_poly.pdbx_strand_id
1 'polypeptide(L)'
;MPLVTAPVGVRAANLHDPREADRLDAFVRDHGGTPFHLSGWSRAVERGCGQRARTLVAERADGSLAGMLPLTEMRSALFGRALV
;
A
#
# COMPACT_ATOMS: atom_id res chain seq x y z
N MET A 1 -13.92 -12.93 16.01
CA MET A 1 -14.93 -11.95 15.55
C MET A 1 -14.93 -11.95 14.03
N PRO A 2 -15.80 -12.73 13.36
CA PRO A 2 -15.81 -12.77 11.90
C PRO A 2 -16.52 -11.52 11.37
N LEU A 3 -15.92 -10.85 10.38
CA LEU A 3 -16.51 -9.88 9.44
C LEU A 3 -17.81 -9.18 9.91
N VAL A 4 -17.74 -8.34 10.95
CA VAL A 4 -18.89 -7.50 11.38
C VAL A 4 -19.01 -6.24 10.50
N THR A 5 -18.09 -6.05 9.55
CA THR A 5 -18.01 -4.88 8.67
C THR A 5 -18.49 -5.21 7.27
N ALA A 6 -19.10 -4.22 6.60
CA ALA A 6 -19.49 -4.31 5.19
C ALA A 6 -18.30 -4.81 4.32
N PRO A 7 -18.56 -5.69 3.33
CA PRO A 7 -17.50 -6.27 2.51
C PRO A 7 -16.71 -5.19 1.78
N VAL A 8 -15.40 -5.40 1.68
CA VAL A 8 -14.47 -4.55 0.93
C VAL A 8 -13.84 -5.36 -0.19
N GLY A 9 -13.63 -4.73 -1.34
CA GLY A 9 -12.78 -5.26 -2.39
C GLY A 9 -11.31 -5.01 -2.05
N VAL A 10 -10.43 -5.97 -2.31
CA VAL A 10 -8.97 -5.79 -2.14
C VAL A 10 -8.31 -5.86 -3.50
N ARG A 11 -7.44 -4.88 -3.79
CA ARG A 11 -6.65 -4.84 -5.04
C ARG A 11 -5.26 -4.27 -4.80
N ALA A 12 -4.35 -4.53 -5.73
CA ALA A 12 -3.09 -3.81 -5.78
C ALA A 12 -3.32 -2.37 -6.29
N ALA A 13 -2.67 -1.41 -5.65
CA ALA A 13 -2.57 -0.03 -6.13
C ALA A 13 -1.34 0.16 -7.02
N ASN A 14 -1.46 1.06 -7.99
CA ASN A 14 -0.36 1.53 -8.83
C ASN A 14 0.24 2.82 -8.25
N LEU A 15 1.30 2.70 -7.48
CA LEU A 15 2.00 3.87 -6.91
C LEU A 15 2.70 4.76 -7.96
N HIS A 16 2.80 4.31 -9.22
CA HIS A 16 3.35 5.12 -10.30
C HIS A 16 2.28 5.95 -11.02
N ASP A 17 0.99 5.72 -10.75
CA ASP A 17 -0.07 6.66 -11.12
C ASP A 17 -0.10 7.80 -10.08
N PRO A 18 0.19 9.06 -10.48
CA PRO A 18 0.18 10.20 -9.56
C PRO A 18 -1.17 10.37 -8.84
N ARG A 19 -2.30 10.12 -9.53
CA ARG A 19 -3.62 10.30 -8.94
C ARG A 19 -3.90 9.29 -7.85
N GLU A 20 -3.48 8.05 -8.06
CA GLU A 20 -3.62 7.00 -7.07
C GLU A 20 -2.67 7.22 -5.89
N ALA A 21 -1.43 7.63 -6.15
CA ALA A 21 -0.47 8.00 -5.11
C ALA A 21 -0.98 9.15 -4.23
N ASP A 22 -1.47 10.23 -4.82
CA ASP A 22 -2.00 11.40 -4.09
C ASP A 22 -3.21 11.02 -3.23
N ARG A 23 -4.09 10.16 -3.77
CA ARG A 23 -5.26 9.64 -3.06
C ARG A 23 -4.87 8.82 -1.83
N LEU A 24 -3.83 7.99 -1.93
CA LEU A 24 -3.33 7.19 -0.81
C LEU A 24 -2.62 8.06 0.22
N ASP A 25 -1.79 9.00 -0.23
CA ASP A 25 -1.11 9.92 0.67
C ASP A 25 -2.10 10.79 1.45
N ALA A 26 -3.21 11.22 0.82
CA ALA A 26 -4.31 11.89 1.52
C ALA A 26 -4.93 10.98 2.58
N PHE A 27 -5.26 9.74 2.23
CA PHE A 27 -5.80 8.77 3.18
C PHE A 27 -4.88 8.54 4.39
N VAL A 28 -3.57 8.41 4.18
CA VAL A 28 -2.56 8.27 5.25
C VAL A 28 -2.58 9.46 6.18
N ARG A 29 -2.59 10.69 5.63
CA ARG A 29 -2.61 11.93 6.43
C ARG A 29 -3.89 12.04 7.27
N ASP A 30 -5.04 11.72 6.67
CA ASP A 30 -6.35 11.80 7.34
C ASP A 30 -6.49 10.78 8.48
N HIS A 31 -5.76 9.66 8.43
CA HIS A 31 -5.82 8.59 9.43
C HIS A 31 -4.62 8.56 10.39
N GLY A 32 -3.81 9.63 10.43
CA GLY A 32 -2.69 9.75 11.36
C GLY A 32 -1.55 8.75 11.10
N GLY A 33 -1.41 8.27 9.86
CA GLY A 33 -0.33 7.38 9.49
C GLY A 33 1.05 8.05 9.54
N THR A 34 2.09 7.22 9.59
CA THR A 34 3.48 7.71 9.62
C THR A 34 4.03 7.95 8.21
N PRO A 35 5.14 8.69 8.05
CA PRO A 35 5.79 8.87 6.75
C PRO A 35 6.13 7.56 6.03
N PHE A 36 6.32 6.45 6.76
CA PHE A 36 6.59 5.13 6.19
C PHE A 36 5.41 4.52 5.42
N HIS A 37 4.22 5.10 5.57
CA HIS A 37 3.03 4.71 4.82
C HIS A 37 2.83 5.52 3.54
N LEU A 38 3.56 6.64 3.37
CA LEU A 38 3.42 7.50 2.20
C LEU A 38 4.00 6.83 0.96
N SER A 39 3.35 7.01 -0.18
CA SER A 39 3.78 6.47 -1.48
C SER A 39 5.20 6.92 -1.84
N GLY A 40 5.58 8.14 -1.46
CA GLY A 40 6.93 8.67 -1.61
C GLY A 40 7.99 7.82 -0.92
N TRP A 41 7.71 7.30 0.28
CA TRP A 41 8.61 6.40 1.01
C TRP A 41 8.78 5.07 0.29
N SER A 42 7.68 4.39 -0.07
CA SER A 42 7.74 3.11 -0.78
C SER A 42 8.48 3.21 -2.11
N ARG A 43 8.22 4.28 -2.89
CA ARG A 43 8.93 4.54 -4.15
C ARG A 43 10.41 4.85 -3.92
N ALA A 44 10.77 5.51 -2.81
CA ALA A 44 12.17 5.77 -2.48
C ALA A 44 12.91 4.48 -2.11
N VAL A 45 12.28 3.59 -1.32
CA VAL A 45 12.84 2.27 -0.98
C VAL A 45 13.02 1.40 -2.22
N GLU A 46 12.04 1.38 -3.12
CA GLU A 46 12.15 0.67 -4.41
C GLU A 46 13.36 1.14 -5.22
N ARG A 47 13.53 2.47 -5.37
CA ARG A 47 14.68 3.04 -6.09
C ARG A 47 16.01 2.82 -5.37
N GLY A 48 16.04 2.96 -4.05
CA GLY A 48 17.27 2.93 -3.26
C GLY A 48 17.78 1.52 -3.00
N CYS A 49 16.88 0.55 -2.84
CA CYS A 49 17.22 -0.81 -2.46
C CYS A 49 17.01 -1.84 -3.58
N GLY A 50 16.44 -1.44 -4.73
CA GLY A 50 16.13 -2.35 -5.84
C GLY A 50 15.04 -3.38 -5.53
N GLN A 51 14.30 -3.19 -4.43
CA GLN A 51 13.12 -3.98 -4.07
C GLN A 51 11.91 -3.46 -4.86
N ARG A 52 10.76 -4.14 -4.82
CA ARG A 52 9.54 -3.65 -5.52
C ARG A 52 8.50 -3.17 -4.52
N ALA A 53 7.95 -1.99 -4.76
CA ALA A 53 6.85 -1.48 -3.94
C ALA A 53 5.54 -2.19 -4.32
N ARG A 54 4.84 -2.75 -3.34
CA ARG A 54 3.53 -3.40 -3.50
C ARG A 54 2.58 -2.82 -2.49
N THR A 55 1.61 -2.02 -2.91
CA THR A 55 0.57 -1.54 -1.98
C THR A 55 -0.73 -2.25 -2.27
N LEU A 56 -1.33 -2.83 -1.24
CA LEU A 56 -2.72 -3.31 -1.30
C LEU A 56 -3.64 -2.23 -0.76
N VAL A 57 -4.80 -2.10 -1.37
CA VAL A 57 -5.86 -1.21 -0.90
C VAL A 57 -7.14 -1.99 -0.70
N ALA A 58 -7.89 -1.62 0.33
CA ALA A 58 -9.24 -2.09 0.57
C ALA A 58 -10.22 -0.97 0.19
N GLU A 59 -11.18 -1.25 -0.69
CA GLU A 59 -12.17 -0.30 -1.18
C GLU A 59 -13.59 -0.76 -0.83
N ARG A 60 -14.43 0.20 -0.43
CA ARG A 60 -15.87 -0.01 -0.25
C ARG A 60 -16.58 0.03 -1.60
N ALA A 61 -17.85 -0.34 -1.63
CA ALA A 61 -18.66 -0.35 -2.86
C ALA A 61 -18.83 1.04 -3.51
N ASP A 62 -18.76 2.12 -2.72
CA ASP A 62 -18.79 3.52 -3.21
C ASP A 62 -17.42 4.00 -3.73
N GLY A 63 -16.42 3.11 -3.74
CA GLY A 63 -15.07 3.38 -4.13
C GLY A 63 -14.20 3.96 -3.02
N SER A 64 -14.72 4.37 -1.85
CA SER A 64 -13.91 4.95 -0.77
C SER A 64 -12.90 3.96 -0.20
N LEU A 65 -11.73 4.46 0.23
CA LEU A 65 -10.71 3.63 0.85
C LEU A 65 -11.14 3.25 2.26
N ALA A 66 -11.14 1.95 2.55
CA ALA A 66 -11.32 1.39 3.89
C ALA A 66 -9.98 1.10 4.57
N GLY A 67 -8.89 1.02 3.81
CA GLY A 67 -7.56 0.77 4.32
C GLY A 67 -6.52 0.67 3.21
N MET A 68 -5.26 0.79 3.59
CA MET A 68 -4.12 0.47 2.73
C MET A 68 -3.07 -0.31 3.52
N LEU A 69 -2.33 -1.16 2.81
CA LEU A 69 -1.23 -1.94 3.34
C LEU A 69 -0.03 -1.78 2.39
N PRO A 70 0.92 -0.88 2.73
CA PRO A 70 2.17 -0.76 1.99
C PRO A 70 3.04 -1.98 2.32
N LEU A 71 3.50 -2.68 1.28
CA LEU A 71 4.38 -3.83 1.37
C LEU A 71 5.60 -3.61 0.47
N THR A 72 6.72 -4.19 0.86
CA THR A 72 7.93 -4.28 0.04
C THR A 72 8.13 -5.72 -0.38
N GLU A 73 8.12 -5.98 -1.68
CA GLU A 73 8.51 -7.26 -2.24
C GLU A 73 10.03 -7.34 -2.29
N MET A 74 10.58 -8.21 -1.46
CA MET A 74 12.01 -8.43 -1.35
C MET A 74 12.46 -9.69 -2.08
N ARG A 75 13.69 -9.65 -2.62
CA ARG A 75 14.36 -10.82 -3.21
C ARG A 75 15.65 -11.11 -2.46
N SER A 76 15.74 -12.29 -1.86
CA SER A 76 16.92 -12.81 -1.18
C SER A 76 17.43 -14.06 -1.87
N ALA A 77 18.76 -14.16 -2.00
CA ALA A 77 19.40 -15.38 -2.49
C ALA A 77 19.27 -16.55 -1.49
N LEU A 78 19.18 -16.25 -0.19
CA LEU A 78 19.10 -17.26 0.88
C LEU A 78 17.66 -17.67 1.20
N PHE A 79 16.70 -16.76 1.05
CA PHE A 79 15.32 -16.94 1.55
C PHE A 79 14.23 -16.79 0.47
N GLY A 80 14.60 -16.59 -0.80
CA GLY A 80 13.63 -16.44 -1.89
C GLY A 80 12.91 -15.09 -1.87
N ARG A 81 11.58 -15.09 -2.10
CA ARG A 81 10.75 -13.86 -2.16
C ARG A 81 9.94 -13.70 -0.89
N ALA A 82 9.90 -12.48 -0.36
CA ALA A 82 9.09 -12.13 0.80
C ALA A 82 8.31 -10.84 0.54
N LEU A 83 7.18 -10.69 1.22
CA LEU A 83 6.48 -9.42 1.38
C LEU A 83 6.60 -9.01 2.84
N VAL A 84 7.13 -7.81 3.06
CA VAL A 84 7.29 -7.20 4.39
C VAL A 84 6.51 -5.90 4.43
#